data_AF-A0A451AEE8-F1
#
_entry.id   AF-A0A451AEE8-F1
#
_cell.length_a   1.000
_cell.length_b   1.000
_cell.length_c   1.000
_cell.angle_alpha   90.00
_cell.angle_beta   90.00
_cell.angle_gamma   90.00
#
_symmetry.space_group_name_H-M   'P 1'
#
loop_
_entity.id
_entity.type
_entity.pdbx_description
1 polymer ?
#
loop_
_entity_poly.entity_id
_entity_poly.type
_entity_poly.pdbx_seq_one_letter_code
_entity_poly.pdbx_strand_id
1 'polypeptide(L)' 'WAYMEAANFAVRYNPQIKRYYQRKKSKTNGLVAIKTVAHKLARACYYILRDGAEFNVQRTFT' A
#
# COMPACT_ATOMS: atom_id res chain seq x y z
N TRP A 1 -13.90 0.69 -2.23
CA TRP A 1 -13.86 1.95 -1.48
C TRP A 1 -12.87 1.89 -0.31
N ALA A 2 -13.04 0.96 0.64
CA ALA A 2 -12.17 0.82 1.84
C ALA A 2 -10.64 0.88 1.60
N TYR A 3 -10.10 0.12 0.65
CA TYR A 3 -8.65 0.10 0.42
C TYR A 3 -8.08 1.41 -0.17
N MET A 4 -8.90 2.21 -0.85
CA MET A 4 -8.48 3.52 -1.34
C MET A 4 -8.34 4.51 -0.19
N GLU A 5 -9.26 4.48 0.77
CA GLU A 5 -9.16 5.27 2.01
C GLU A 5 -7.95 4.83 2.82
N ALA A 6 -7.80 3.53 3.06
CA ALA A 6 -6.65 2.95 3.75
C ALA A 6 -5.32 3.36 3.08
N ALA A 7 -5.27 3.39 1.74
CA ALA A 7 -4.09 3.84 1.02
C ALA A 7 -3.80 5.33 1.27
N ASN A 8 -4.80 6.20 1.28
CA ASN A 8 -4.63 7.63 1.57
C ASN A 8 -4.12 7.85 3.00
N PHE A 9 -4.70 7.15 3.97
CA PHE A 9 -4.24 7.18 5.37
C PHE A 9 -2.80 6.64 5.49
N ALA A 10 -2.51 5.51 4.86
CA ALA A 10 -1.20 4.88 4.91
C ALA A 10 -0.11 5.77 4.29
N VAL A 11 -0.38 6.43 3.16
CA VAL A 11 0.56 7.37 2.54
C VAL A 11 0.79 8.61 3.42
N ARG A 12 -0.20 9.03 4.21
CA ARG A 12 -0.07 10.18 5.11
C ARG A 12 0.75 9.86 6.37
N TYR A 13 0.46 8.72 7.01
CA TYR A 13 0.96 8.42 8.35
C TYR A 13 2.12 7.42 8.38
N ASN A 14 2.35 6.65 7.33
CA ASN A 14 3.45 5.70 7.27
C ASN A 14 4.57 6.19 6.33
N PRO A 15 5.77 6.52 6.85
CA PRO A 15 6.86 7.10 6.04
C PRO A 15 7.38 6.13 4.97
N GLN A 16 7.32 4.82 5.23
CA GLN A 16 7.77 3.83 4.26
C GLN A 16 6.80 3.69 3.09
N ILE A 17 5.49 3.63 3.37
CA ILE A 17 4.45 3.60 2.34
C ILE A 17 4.47 4.91 1.55
N LYS A 18 4.69 6.05 2.21
CA LYS A 18 4.90 7.34 1.57
C LYS A 18 6.08 7.31 0.59
N ARG A 19 7.24 6.77 0.98
CA ARG A 19 8.41 6.63 0.10
C ARG A 19 8.12 5.78 -1.13
N TYR A 20 7.46 4.63 -0.93
CA TYR A 20 7.03 3.77 -2.04
C TYR A 20 6.08 4.53 -2.99
N TYR A 21 5.08 5.21 -2.45
CA TYR A 21 4.12 6.00 -3.20
C TYR A 21 4.82 7.09 -4.02
N GLN A 22 5.73 7.87 -3.41
CA GLN A 22 6.45 8.93 -4.12
C GLN A 22 7.31 8.38 -5.26
N ARG A 23 8.00 7.26 -5.05
CA ARG A 23 8.78 6.59 -6.10
C ARG A 23 7.91 6.04 -7.22
N LYS A 24 6.68 5.58 -6.92
CA LYS A 24 5.73 5.12 -7.94
C LYS A 24 5.11 6.32 -8.68
N LYS A 25 4.78 7.38 -7.97
CA LYS A 25 4.23 8.64 -8.49
C LYS A 25 5.25 9.39 -9.36
N SER A 26 6.55 9.31 -9.10
CA SER A 26 7.55 9.92 -9.99
C SER A 26 7.64 9.25 -11.36
N LYS A 27 7.14 8.01 -11.48
CA LYS A 27 7.16 7.22 -12.73
C LYS A 27 5.79 7.10 -13.40
N THR A 28 4.70 7.47 -12.72
CA THR A 28 3.31 7.22 -13.16
C THR A 28 2.36 8.30 -12.64
N ASN A 29 1.12 8.33 -13.14
CA ASN A 29 0.10 9.25 -12.59
C ASN A 29 -0.17 8.96 -11.09
N GLY A 30 -0.37 9.99 -10.28
CA GLY A 30 -0.68 9.88 -8.85
C GLY A 30 -1.89 8.98 -8.55
N LEU A 31 -2.91 8.98 -9.40
CA LEU A 31 -4.06 8.07 -9.26
C LEU A 31 -3.64 6.60 -9.41
N VAL A 32 -2.72 6.30 -10.32
CA VAL A 32 -2.17 4.94 -10.50
C VAL A 32 -1.31 4.56 -9.31
N ALA A 33 -0.50 5.49 -8.80
CA ALA A 33 0.32 5.26 -7.62
C ALA A 33 -0.54 4.93 -6.37
N ILE A 34 -1.61 5.68 -6.10
CA ILE A 34 -2.47 5.41 -4.94
C ILE A 34 -3.27 4.11 -5.10
N LYS A 35 -3.77 3.81 -6.30
CA LYS A 35 -4.42 2.52 -6.62
C LYS A 35 -3.47 1.35 -6.41
N THR A 36 -2.19 1.54 -6.73
CA THR A 36 -1.16 0.51 -6.50
C THR A 36 -0.96 0.25 -5.00
N VAL A 37 -0.96 1.31 -4.17
CA VAL A 37 -0.88 1.16 -2.71
C VAL A 37 -2.10 0.40 -2.19
N ALA A 38 -3.31 0.78 -2.62
CA ALA A 38 -4.55 0.11 -2.24
C ALA A 38 -4.52 -1.38 -2.59
N HIS A 39 -4.06 -1.73 -3.80
CA HIS A 39 -3.93 -3.11 -4.25
C HIS A 39 -2.91 -3.91 -3.42
N LYS A 40 -1.76 -3.31 -3.05
CA LYS A 40 -0.77 -3.94 -2.18
C LYS A 40 -1.33 -4.20 -0.77
N LEU A 41 -2.09 -3.27 -0.20
CA LEU A 41 -2.77 -3.46 1.08
C LEU A 41 -3.79 -4.60 1.01
N ALA A 42 -4.63 -4.63 -0.03
CA ALA A 42 -5.60 -5.70 -0.22
C ALA A 42 -4.95 -7.08 -0.32
N ARG A 43 -3.84 -7.16 -1.07
CA ARG A 43 -3.08 -8.42 -1.20
C ARG A 43 -2.41 -8.84 0.10
N ALA A 44 -1.93 -7.89 0.90
CA ALA A 44 -1.42 -8.18 2.24
C ALA A 44 -2.53 -8.72 3.16
N CYS A 45 -3.71 -8.09 3.17
CA CYS A 45 -4.87 -8.56 3.94
C CYS A 45 -5.28 -9.98 3.54
N TYR A 46 -5.27 -10.31 2.25
CA TYR A 46 -5.55 -11.68 1.79
C TYR A 46 -4.61 -12.71 2.42
N TYR A 47 -3.29 -12.45 2.46
CA TYR A 47 -2.32 -13.38 3.04
C TYR A 47 -2.42 -13.46 4.57
N ILE A 48 -2.75 -12.35 5.24
CA ILE A 48 -3.01 -12.36 6.70
C ILE A 48 -4.19 -13.28 7.00
N LEU A 49 -5.28 -13.16 6.25
CA LEU A 49 -6.49 -13.95 6.47
C LEU A 49 -6.32 -15.43 6.08
N ARG A 50 -5.59 -15.70 5.00
CA ARG A 50 -5.39 -17.06 4.49
C ARG A 50 -4.36 -17.84 5.29
N ASP A 51 -3.22 -17.22 5.58
CA ASP A 51 -2.03 -17.90 6.12
C ASP A 51 -1.84 -17.62 7.62
N GLY A 52 -2.69 -16.78 8.23
CA GLY A 52 -2.51 -16.30 9.60
C GLY A 52 -1.24 -15.45 9.79
N ALA A 53 -0.65 -14.99 8.69
CA ALA A 53 0.63 -14.30 8.71
C ALA A 53 0.50 -12.88 9.27
N GLU A 54 1.55 -12.39 9.92
CA GLU A 54 1.61 -11.01 10.40
C GLU A 54 1.83 -10.02 9.24
N PHE A 55 1.28 -8.81 9.38
CA PHE A 55 1.51 -7.76 8.40
C PHE A 55 2.96 -7.28 8.41
N ASN A 56 3.66 -7.41 7.29
CA ASN A 56 5.02 -6.91 7.12
C ASN A 56 5.08 -5.81 6.05
N VAL A 57 5.36 -4.58 6.49
CA VAL A 57 5.43 -3.39 5.62
C VAL A 57 6.59 -3.45 4.62
N GLN A 58 7.75 -4.01 5.00
CA GLN A 58 8.93 -4.17 4.14
C GLN A 58 8.68 -5.13 2.99
N ARG A 59 8.01 -6.25 3.28
CA ARG A 59 7.60 -7.22 2.27
C ARG A 59 6.52 -6.67 1.33
N THR A 60 5.62 -5.85 1.87
CA THR A 60 4.49 -5.30 1.10
C THR A 60 4.94 -4.14 0.20
N PHE A 61 5.83 -3.28 0.69
CA PHE A 61 6.28 -2.05 0.05
C PHE A 61 7.80 -1.99 -0.07
N THR A 62 8.32 -2.78 -1.00
CA THR A 62 9.72 -2.76 -1.47
C THR A 62 9.90 -1.73 -2.59
#